data_AF-A0A3D4BAU5-F1
#
_entry.id   AF-A0A3D4BAU5-F1
#
_cell.length_a   1.000
_cell.length_b   1.000
_cell.length_c   1.000
_cell.angle_alpha   90.00
_cell.angle_beta   90.00
_cell.angle_gamma   90.00
#
_symmetry.space_group_name_H-M   'P 1'
#
loop_
_entity.id
_entity.type
_entity.pdbx_description
1 polymer ?
#
loop_
_entity_poly.entity_id
_entity_poly.type
_entity_poly.pdbx_seq_one_letter_code
_entity_poly.pdbx_strand_id
1 'polypeptide(L)'
;MTVSPQHQMDTTPRQLLVVDSPTARGAIVALLLFVGILIIYLVTQAEVVFSTQISLILGYLIGIPILLSNNYHRSILLMFVFASVAGLLKYKTGFNPIIHVTVDIMMGVICVGWFIRRFFVPPVQKTSTPLAILIFIFAFICTIQIFHPNGYSYFASVGALKMHIYMIPLYFFGYHYLTSVRQIRQWIWTFALIGIVMGSVSIYQFQMGPEAIKEEMPEYAYMIDLNTWQDETGKSYFRPMSTTSNPGGASTWMQCLIPLMMAVCFMRTFSVGLRIILGLVLVFLIVTLSISLIRQMFMVTCGSV
;
A
#
# COMPACT_ATOMS: atom_id res chain seq x y z
N MET A 1 -1.25 5.83 -65.78
CA MET A 1 -1.40 6.07 -64.33
C MET A 1 -1.26 4.73 -63.63
N THR A 2 -0.05 4.43 -63.16
CA THR A 2 0.32 3.18 -62.48
C THR A 2 0.15 3.38 -60.98
N VAL A 3 -0.81 2.67 -60.39
CA VAL A 3 -1.06 2.67 -58.95
C VAL A 3 -0.01 1.80 -58.27
N SER A 4 0.77 2.41 -57.38
CA SER A 4 1.78 1.75 -56.54
C SER A 4 1.13 0.69 -55.62
N PRO A 5 1.75 -0.48 -55.40
CA PRO A 5 1.25 -1.45 -54.43
C PRO A 5 1.48 -0.92 -53.02
N GLN A 6 0.38 -0.72 -52.30
CA GLN A 6 0.39 -0.42 -50.87
C GLN A 6 1.17 -1.51 -50.12
N HIS A 7 2.20 -1.05 -49.41
CA HIS A 7 2.98 -1.82 -48.47
C HIS A 7 2.03 -2.38 -47.39
N GLN A 8 1.65 -3.66 -47.51
CA GLN A 8 0.96 -4.38 -46.45
C GLN A 8 1.90 -4.48 -45.26
N MET A 9 1.72 -3.57 -44.30
CA MET A 9 2.31 -3.71 -42.97
C MET A 9 1.75 -5.00 -42.36
N ASP A 10 2.64 -5.97 -42.18
CA ASP A 10 2.40 -7.19 -41.42
C ASP A 10 1.95 -6.78 -40.00
N THR A 11 0.65 -6.90 -39.75
CA THR A 11 -0.01 -6.58 -38.48
C THR A 11 -0.05 -7.79 -37.56
N THR A 12 0.80 -8.80 -37.76
CA THR A 12 0.93 -9.86 -36.77
C THR A 12 1.36 -9.24 -35.43
N PRO A 13 0.50 -9.24 -34.40
CA PRO A 13 0.87 -8.71 -33.11
C PRO A 13 2.01 -9.59 -32.62
N ARG A 14 3.22 -9.02 -32.47
CA ARG A 14 4.31 -9.69 -31.76
C ARG A 14 3.75 -10.14 -30.42
N GLN A 15 3.49 -11.44 -30.31
CA GLN A 15 3.03 -12.09 -29.10
C GLN A 15 4.17 -11.98 -28.08
N LEU A 16 4.22 -10.84 -27.39
CA LEU A 16 4.87 -10.72 -26.09
C LEU A 16 4.31 -11.85 -25.24
N LEU A 17 5.15 -12.82 -24.87
CA LEU A 17 4.87 -13.96 -23.98
C LEU A 17 3.65 -13.68 -23.10
N VAL A 18 2.48 -14.08 -23.60
CA VAL A 18 1.19 -13.86 -22.96
C VAL A 18 1.09 -14.94 -21.89
N VAL A 19 1.63 -14.66 -20.70
CA VAL A 19 1.41 -15.47 -19.49
C VAL A 19 -0.02 -15.23 -18.97
N ASP A 20 -1.02 -15.33 -19.85
CA ASP A 20 -2.45 -15.33 -19.50
C ASP A 20 -3.05 -16.74 -19.63
N SER A 21 -2.23 -17.77 -19.78
CA SER A 21 -2.75 -19.14 -19.88
C SER A 21 -3.45 -19.55 -18.57
N PRO A 22 -4.65 -20.17 -18.64
CA PRO A 22 -5.36 -20.65 -17.46
C PRO A 22 -4.55 -21.67 -16.66
N THR A 23 -3.62 -22.38 -17.30
CA THR A 23 -2.65 -23.27 -16.66
C THR A 23 -1.64 -22.51 -15.80
N ALA A 24 -1.11 -21.38 -16.27
CA ALA A 24 -0.23 -20.53 -15.45
C ALA A 24 -1.00 -19.92 -14.27
N ARG A 25 -2.28 -19.56 -14.45
CA ARG A 25 -3.15 -19.08 -13.36
C ARG A 25 -3.42 -20.16 -12.31
N GLY A 26 -3.70 -21.39 -12.73
CA GLY A 26 -3.87 -22.54 -11.85
C GLY A 26 -2.59 -22.86 -11.07
N ALA A 27 -1.43 -22.80 -11.73
CA ALA A 27 -0.13 -22.98 -11.09
C ALA A 27 0.16 -21.87 -10.06
N ILE A 28 -0.19 -20.61 -10.35
CA ILE A 28 -0.04 -19.49 -9.40
C ILE A 28 -0.97 -19.65 -8.20
N VAL A 29 -2.24 -20.03 -8.39
CA VAL A 29 -3.18 -20.25 -7.27
C VAL A 29 -2.72 -21.44 -6.41
N ALA A 30 -2.28 -22.54 -7.04
CA ALA A 30 -1.72 -23.68 -6.33
C ALA A 30 -0.45 -23.31 -5.55
N LEU A 31 0.44 -22.50 -6.13
CA LEU A 31 1.64 -21.99 -5.48
C LEU A 31 1.29 -21.07 -4.30
N LEU A 32 0.32 -20.18 -4.45
CA LEU A 32 -0.14 -19.28 -3.38
C LEU A 32 -0.81 -20.03 -2.24
N LEU A 33 -1.62 -21.05 -2.53
CA LEU A 33 -2.22 -21.93 -1.51
C LEU A 33 -1.15 -22.76 -0.81
N PHE A 34 -0.19 -23.31 -1.55
CA PHE A 34 0.94 -24.04 -0.99
C PHE A 34 1.79 -23.16 -0.09
N VAL A 35 2.11 -21.93 -0.53
CA VAL A 35 2.86 -20.95 0.27
C VAL A 35 2.05 -20.52 1.50
N GLY A 36 0.75 -20.29 1.38
CA GLY A 36 -0.13 -19.95 2.51
C GLY A 36 -0.21 -21.07 3.56
N ILE A 37 -0.37 -22.32 3.11
CA ILE A 37 -0.38 -23.51 3.99
C ILE A 37 1.00 -23.72 4.62
N LEU A 38 2.08 -23.53 3.87
CA LEU A 38 3.45 -23.62 4.38
C LEU A 38 3.73 -22.53 5.42
N ILE A 39 3.24 -21.30 5.24
CA ILE A 39 3.34 -20.22 6.22
C ILE A 39 2.57 -20.58 7.51
N ILE A 40 1.33 -21.08 7.39
CA ILE A 40 0.53 -21.53 8.56
C ILE A 40 1.24 -22.68 9.29
N TYR A 41 1.80 -23.63 8.55
CA TYR A 41 2.56 -24.75 9.09
C TYR A 41 3.86 -24.30 9.79
N LEU A 42 4.62 -23.39 9.18
CA LEU A 42 5.86 -22.86 9.78
C LEU A 42 5.58 -21.97 11.00
N VAL A 43 4.46 -21.24 11.01
CA VAL A 43 4.00 -20.44 12.17
C VAL A 43 3.57 -21.34 13.34
N THR A 44 3.14 -22.57 13.08
CA THR A 44 2.62 -23.48 14.12
C THR A 44 3.66 -24.43 14.70
N GLN A 45 4.89 -24.51 14.16
CA GLN A 45 5.81 -25.61 14.46
C GLN A 45 7.05 -25.31 15.31
N ALA A 46 7.52 -24.07 15.51
CA ALA A 46 8.67 -23.87 16.39
C ALA A 46 8.84 -22.44 16.90
N GLU A 47 9.10 -22.32 18.20
CA GLU A 47 9.90 -21.24 18.76
C GLU A 47 11.25 -21.17 18.01
N VAL A 48 11.72 -19.96 17.72
CA VAL A 48 13.08 -19.62 17.23
C VAL A 48 13.30 -19.62 15.70
N VAL A 49 13.70 -18.43 15.21
CA VAL A 49 14.19 -18.02 13.87
C VAL A 49 13.17 -17.81 12.74
N PHE A 50 12.30 -16.80 12.89
CA PHE A 50 11.68 -16.08 11.77
C PHE A 50 12.77 -15.30 10.99
N SER A 51 13.60 -16.03 10.22
CA SER A 51 14.84 -15.55 9.63
C SER A 51 14.63 -14.59 8.45
N THR A 52 15.61 -13.70 8.24
CA THR A 52 15.83 -12.83 7.07
C THR A 52 15.61 -13.54 5.72
N GLN A 53 15.80 -14.86 5.67
CA GLN A 53 15.60 -15.67 4.47
C GLN A 53 14.12 -15.79 4.10
N ILE A 54 13.19 -15.91 5.05
CA ILE A 54 11.74 -15.99 4.76
C ILE A 54 11.24 -14.65 4.20
N SER A 55 11.71 -13.54 4.75
CA SER A 55 11.39 -12.18 4.28
C SER A 55 11.95 -11.90 2.89
N LEU A 56 13.16 -12.35 2.58
CA LEU A 56 13.74 -12.31 1.24
C LEU A 56 12.95 -13.17 0.26
N ILE A 57 12.61 -14.40 0.65
CA ILE A 57 11.82 -15.32 -0.18
C ILE A 57 10.44 -14.72 -0.47
N LEU A 58 9.74 -14.15 0.52
CA LEU A 58 8.48 -13.43 0.30
C LEU A 58 8.66 -12.22 -0.63
N GLY A 59 9.70 -11.41 -0.43
CA GLY A 59 10.01 -10.26 -1.28
C GLY A 59 10.28 -10.65 -2.74
N TYR A 60 11.02 -11.73 -2.98
CA TYR A 60 11.28 -12.24 -4.34
C TYR A 60 10.07 -12.95 -4.96
N LEU A 61 9.34 -13.77 -4.19
CA LEU A 61 8.14 -14.47 -4.65
C LEU A 61 7.02 -13.52 -5.04
N ILE A 62 6.96 -12.35 -4.41
CA ILE A 62 5.97 -11.31 -4.74
C ILE A 62 6.53 -10.35 -5.79
N GLY A 63 7.80 -9.94 -5.67
CA GLY A 63 8.45 -8.95 -6.53
C GLY A 63 8.71 -9.44 -7.97
N ILE A 64 9.06 -10.71 -8.16
CA ILE A 64 9.35 -11.27 -9.49
C ILE A 64 8.07 -11.36 -10.35
N PRO A 65 6.94 -11.90 -9.87
CA PRO A 65 5.68 -11.85 -10.61
C PRO A 65 5.21 -10.41 -10.89
N ILE A 66 5.49 -9.47 -10.00
CA ILE A 66 5.19 -8.04 -10.17
C ILE A 66 6.02 -7.43 -11.31
N LEU A 67 7.33 -7.71 -11.36
CA LEU A 67 8.24 -7.26 -12.43
C LEU A 67 7.79 -7.79 -13.81
N LEU A 68 7.42 -9.06 -13.84
CA LEU A 68 7.10 -9.78 -15.07
C LEU A 68 5.66 -9.55 -15.54
N SER A 69 4.75 -9.12 -14.66
CA SER A 69 3.34 -8.88 -14.97
C SER A 69 3.17 -7.69 -15.92
N ASN A 70 2.40 -7.88 -16.99
CA ASN A 70 1.92 -6.80 -17.87
C ASN A 70 0.75 -6.03 -17.23
N ASN A 71 0.22 -6.53 -16.13
CA ASN A 71 -0.99 -6.02 -15.48
C ASN A 71 -0.61 -5.20 -14.25
N TYR A 72 -0.24 -3.93 -14.47
CA TYR A 72 0.14 -2.99 -13.41
C TYR A 72 -0.93 -2.85 -12.33
N HIS A 73 -2.21 -2.90 -12.72
CA HIS A 73 -3.33 -2.87 -11.77
C HIS A 73 -3.20 -3.97 -10.71
N ARG A 74 -2.93 -5.23 -11.11
CA ARG A 74 -2.74 -6.34 -10.16
C ARG A 74 -1.45 -6.20 -9.36
N SER A 75 -0.36 -5.81 -10.03
CA SER A 75 0.95 -5.66 -9.39
C SER A 75 0.90 -4.63 -8.25
N ILE A 76 0.26 -3.49 -8.48
CA ILE A 76 0.10 -2.43 -7.48
C ILE A 76 -0.89 -2.87 -6.40
N LEU A 77 -2.00 -3.52 -6.75
CA LEU A 77 -2.94 -4.04 -5.76
C LEU A 77 -2.27 -5.03 -4.79
N LEU A 78 -1.42 -5.92 -5.31
CA LEU A 78 -0.61 -6.84 -4.49
C LEU A 78 0.39 -6.10 -3.60
N MET A 79 1.00 -5.03 -4.12
CA MET A 79 1.86 -4.15 -3.31
C MET A 79 1.10 -3.51 -2.15
N PHE A 80 -0.13 -3.04 -2.35
CA PHE A 80 -0.95 -2.49 -1.26
C PHE A 80 -1.34 -3.56 -0.22
N VAL A 81 -1.65 -4.78 -0.65
CA VAL A 81 -1.94 -5.90 0.26
C VAL A 81 -0.71 -6.27 1.08
N PHE A 82 0.48 -6.30 0.47
CA PHE A 82 1.72 -6.52 1.22
C PHE A 82 2.00 -5.35 2.18
N ALA A 83 1.86 -4.11 1.69
CA ALA A 83 2.09 -2.91 2.49
C ALA A 83 1.18 -2.85 3.72
N SER A 84 -0.06 -3.34 3.62
CA SER A 84 -0.99 -3.36 4.77
C SER A 84 -0.56 -4.31 5.88
N VAL A 85 0.29 -5.30 5.62
CA VAL A 85 0.81 -6.24 6.64
C VAL A 85 2.30 -6.06 6.93
N ALA A 86 3.00 -5.25 6.14
CA ALA A 86 4.45 -5.07 6.26
C ALA A 86 4.88 -4.55 7.64
N GLY A 87 4.07 -3.73 8.31
CA GLY A 87 4.37 -3.26 9.67
C GLY A 87 4.32 -4.39 10.69
N LEU A 88 3.29 -5.23 10.61
CA LEU A 88 3.15 -6.48 11.38
C LEU A 88 4.35 -7.40 11.22
N LEU A 89 4.79 -7.59 9.98
CA LEU A 89 5.97 -8.38 9.69
C LEU A 89 7.24 -7.75 10.29
N LYS A 90 7.38 -6.42 10.31
CA LYS A 90 8.56 -5.77 10.92
C LYS A 90 8.66 -6.07 12.41
N TYR A 91 7.59 -5.92 13.18
CA TYR A 91 7.68 -6.18 14.62
C TYR A 91 7.82 -7.67 14.94
N LYS A 92 7.15 -8.57 14.19
CA LYS A 92 7.31 -10.03 14.39
C LYS A 92 8.68 -10.58 13.98
N THR A 93 9.49 -9.80 13.27
CA THR A 93 10.83 -10.20 12.81
C THR A 93 11.96 -9.38 13.43
N GLY A 94 11.69 -8.66 14.53
CA GLY A 94 12.72 -7.85 15.21
C GLY A 94 13.25 -6.71 14.33
N PHE A 95 12.36 -6.00 13.63
CA PHE A 95 12.68 -4.90 12.72
C PHE A 95 13.61 -5.32 11.56
N ASN A 96 13.28 -6.39 10.84
CA ASN A 96 14.10 -6.82 9.71
C ASN A 96 14.21 -5.70 8.64
N PRO A 97 15.43 -5.19 8.31
CA PRO A 97 15.61 -4.09 7.37
C PRO A 97 15.07 -4.40 5.97
N ILE A 98 15.03 -5.66 5.58
CA ILE A 98 14.56 -6.08 4.25
C ILE A 98 13.05 -5.87 4.15
N ILE A 99 12.29 -6.27 5.17
CA ILE A 99 10.84 -6.01 5.23
C ILE A 99 10.59 -4.50 5.24
N HIS A 100 11.47 -3.73 5.90
CA HIS A 100 11.40 -2.28 5.89
C HIS A 100 11.40 -1.68 4.48
N VAL A 101 12.27 -2.18 3.60
CA VAL A 101 12.43 -1.66 2.23
C VAL A 101 11.65 -2.42 1.17
N THR A 102 10.96 -3.52 1.52
CA THR A 102 10.33 -4.39 0.51
C THR A 102 9.25 -3.68 -0.30
N VAL A 103 8.37 -2.90 0.35
CA VAL A 103 7.36 -2.09 -0.36
C VAL A 103 8.03 -1.14 -1.35
N ASP A 104 9.18 -0.60 -0.96
CA ASP A 104 9.92 0.31 -1.82
C ASP A 104 10.48 -0.43 -3.03
N ILE A 105 11.17 -1.55 -2.80
CA ILE A 105 11.70 -2.43 -3.86
C ILE A 105 10.59 -2.83 -4.83
N MET A 106 9.40 -3.19 -4.34
CA MET A 106 8.24 -3.54 -5.19
C MET A 106 7.85 -2.37 -6.10
N MET A 107 7.75 -1.15 -5.58
CA MET A 107 7.48 0.03 -6.38
C MET A 107 8.57 0.29 -7.41
N GLY A 108 9.84 0.23 -7.00
CA GLY A 108 10.98 0.40 -7.89
C GLY A 108 10.96 -0.61 -9.04
N VAL A 109 10.68 -1.86 -8.74
CA VAL A 109 10.50 -2.95 -9.70
C VAL A 109 9.34 -2.68 -10.67
N ILE A 110 8.19 -2.21 -10.17
CA ILE A 110 7.04 -1.81 -11.01
C ILE A 110 7.44 -0.69 -11.98
N CYS A 111 8.11 0.35 -11.47
CA CYS A 111 8.57 1.49 -12.25
C CYS A 111 9.62 1.10 -13.30
N VAL A 112 10.60 0.28 -12.94
CA VAL A 112 11.64 -0.22 -13.86
C VAL A 112 11.00 -1.10 -14.94
N GLY A 113 10.15 -2.05 -14.57
CA GLY A 113 9.41 -2.89 -15.52
C GLY A 113 8.57 -2.05 -16.48
N TRP A 114 7.90 -1.01 -15.98
CA TRP A 114 7.21 -0.02 -16.80
C TRP A 114 8.15 0.71 -17.76
N PHE A 115 9.24 1.27 -17.27
CA PHE A 115 10.19 2.03 -18.08
C PHE A 115 10.80 1.18 -19.20
N ILE A 116 11.27 -0.03 -18.89
CA ILE A 116 11.84 -0.97 -19.88
C ILE A 116 10.85 -1.23 -21.01
N ARG A 117 9.60 -1.59 -20.70
CA ARG A 117 8.57 -1.86 -21.73
C ARG A 117 8.27 -0.61 -22.55
N ARG A 118 8.25 0.55 -21.90
CA ARG A 118 7.96 1.84 -22.52
C ARG A 118 9.07 2.30 -23.47
N PHE A 119 10.31 1.90 -23.17
CA PHE A 119 11.49 2.13 -23.99
C PHE A 119 11.46 1.26 -25.26
N PHE A 120 11.12 -0.02 -25.14
CA PHE A 120 11.06 -0.94 -26.28
C PHE A 120 9.75 -0.87 -27.09
N VAL A 121 8.66 -0.41 -26.47
CA VAL A 121 7.35 -0.27 -27.09
C VAL A 121 6.81 1.15 -26.81
N PRO A 122 7.11 2.12 -27.69
CA PRO A 122 6.56 3.47 -27.64
C PRO A 122 5.02 3.43 -27.66
N PRO A 123 4.32 4.41 -27.08
CA PRO A 123 2.87 4.35 -27.02
C PRO A 123 2.38 4.84 -28.37
N VAL A 124 1.21 4.37 -28.79
CA VAL A 124 0.63 4.92 -30.02
C VAL A 124 0.09 6.35 -29.78
N GLN A 125 -0.19 6.74 -28.54
CA GLN A 125 -0.70 8.06 -28.20
C GLN A 125 -0.05 8.65 -26.94
N LYS A 126 0.20 9.97 -26.98
CA LYS A 126 0.75 10.75 -25.88
C LYS A 126 -0.40 11.44 -25.13
N THR A 127 -1.00 10.75 -24.17
CA THR A 127 -2.02 11.34 -23.30
C THR A 127 -1.34 12.19 -22.23
N SER A 128 -1.61 13.51 -22.21
CA SER A 128 -1.15 14.38 -21.12
C SER A 128 -1.85 13.99 -19.82
N THR A 129 -1.11 14.03 -18.72
CA THR A 129 -1.67 13.74 -17.39
C THR A 129 -1.95 15.08 -16.70
N PRO A 130 -3.20 15.38 -16.25
CA PRO A 130 -3.62 16.72 -15.84
C PRO A 130 -2.75 17.38 -14.76
N LEU A 131 -2.28 16.60 -13.77
CA LEU A 131 -1.44 17.10 -12.67
C LEU A 131 0.07 16.90 -12.87
N ALA A 132 0.52 16.42 -14.05
CA ALA A 132 1.92 16.11 -14.26
C ALA A 132 2.85 17.29 -13.94
N ILE A 133 2.52 18.48 -14.45
CA ILE A 133 3.34 19.69 -14.27
C ILE A 133 3.45 20.04 -12.79
N LEU A 134 2.33 20.04 -12.06
CA LEU A 134 2.31 20.34 -10.62
C LEU A 134 3.13 19.32 -9.82
N ILE A 135 3.02 18.04 -10.18
CA ILE A 135 3.80 16.97 -9.55
C ILE A 135 5.30 17.14 -9.83
N PHE A 136 5.69 17.51 -11.05
CA PHE A 136 7.09 17.78 -11.36
C PHE A 136 7.63 19.03 -10.65
N ILE A 137 6.83 20.08 -10.53
CA ILE A 137 7.18 21.26 -9.74
C ILE A 137 7.37 20.87 -8.27
N PHE A 138 6.45 20.09 -7.71
CA PHE A 138 6.56 19.60 -6.33
C PHE A 138 7.84 18.75 -6.13
N ALA A 139 8.10 17.79 -7.01
CA ALA A 139 9.31 16.97 -6.95
C ALA A 139 10.59 17.81 -7.08
N PHE A 140 10.57 18.84 -7.92
CA PHE A 140 11.67 19.80 -8.06
C PHE A 140 11.89 20.59 -6.77
N ILE A 141 10.83 21.11 -6.15
CA ILE A 141 10.90 21.79 -4.85
C ILE A 141 11.50 20.86 -3.79
N CYS A 142 11.01 19.62 -3.66
CA CYS A 142 11.57 18.63 -2.74
C CYS A 142 13.06 18.39 -2.98
N THR A 143 13.50 18.38 -4.23
CA THR A 143 14.91 18.19 -4.60
C THR A 143 15.77 19.40 -4.19
N ILE A 144 15.27 20.63 -4.37
CA ILE A 144 15.96 21.84 -3.89
C ILE A 144 16.12 21.81 -2.37
N GLN A 145 15.10 21.36 -1.64
CA GLN A 145 15.12 21.31 -0.18
C GLN A 145 16.21 20.39 0.40
N ILE A 146 16.78 19.48 -0.40
CA ILE A 146 17.96 18.70 0.01
C ILE A 146 19.14 19.60 0.38
N PHE A 147 19.27 20.72 -0.32
CA PHE A 147 20.36 21.69 -0.15
C PHE A 147 20.00 22.82 0.82
N HIS A 148 18.91 22.67 1.59
CA HIS A 148 18.51 23.69 2.55
C HIS A 148 19.57 23.80 3.65
N PRO A 149 20.11 25.01 3.95
CA PRO A 149 21.23 25.18 4.87
C PRO A 149 20.88 24.81 6.31
N ASN A 150 19.60 24.86 6.68
CA ASN A 150 19.11 24.45 8.00
C ASN A 150 18.62 22.98 8.01
N GLY A 151 18.95 22.18 7.00
CA GLY A 151 18.65 20.75 6.99
C GLY A 151 19.49 20.00 8.02
N TYR A 152 18.93 18.93 8.62
CA TYR A 152 19.62 18.15 9.65
C TYR A 152 20.94 17.53 9.14
N SER A 153 20.88 16.87 7.97
CA SER A 153 22.04 16.42 7.21
C SER A 153 21.65 16.10 5.77
N TYR A 154 22.58 16.15 4.83
CA TYR A 154 22.31 15.77 3.44
C TYR A 154 21.77 14.34 3.32
N PHE A 155 22.29 13.40 4.10
CA PHE A 155 21.84 12.01 4.09
C PHE A 155 20.39 11.88 4.58
N ALA A 156 20.05 12.57 5.69
CA ALA A 156 18.67 12.61 6.19
C ALA A 156 17.72 13.28 5.19
N SER A 157 18.16 14.37 4.55
CA SER A 157 17.36 15.08 3.55
C SER A 157 17.11 14.24 2.29
N VAL A 158 18.10 13.48 1.82
CA VAL A 158 17.91 12.51 0.72
C VAL A 158 16.96 11.39 1.15
N GLY A 159 17.12 10.88 2.38
CA GLY A 159 16.20 9.91 2.95
C GLY A 159 14.76 10.43 3.02
N ALA A 160 14.55 11.71 3.28
CA ALA A 160 13.24 12.34 3.30
C ALA A 160 12.56 12.38 1.92
N LEU A 161 13.31 12.39 0.81
CA LEU A 161 12.72 12.31 -0.54
C LEU A 161 11.87 11.05 -0.72
N LYS A 162 12.25 9.93 -0.07
CA LYS A 162 11.46 8.70 -0.08
C LYS A 162 10.02 8.96 0.36
N MET A 163 9.83 9.80 1.37
CA MET A 163 8.51 10.08 1.94
C MET A 163 7.64 10.96 1.02
N HIS A 164 8.25 11.75 0.13
CA HIS A 164 7.55 12.73 -0.69
C HIS A 164 7.42 12.33 -2.16
N ILE A 165 8.46 11.74 -2.75
CA ILE A 165 8.54 11.49 -4.19
C ILE A 165 8.25 10.03 -4.54
N TYR A 166 8.59 9.10 -3.65
CA TYR A 166 8.64 7.67 -4.00
C TYR A 166 7.29 7.06 -4.40
N MET A 167 6.20 7.60 -3.85
CA MET A 167 4.84 7.14 -4.15
C MET A 167 4.17 7.92 -5.30
N ILE A 168 4.80 8.97 -5.84
CA ILE A 168 4.29 9.75 -6.98
C ILE A 168 3.95 8.87 -8.20
N PRO A 169 4.74 7.84 -8.57
CA PRO A 169 4.40 6.98 -9.70
C PRO A 169 3.00 6.38 -9.63
N LEU A 170 2.45 6.13 -8.44
CA LEU A 170 1.09 5.59 -8.25
C LEU A 170 0.02 6.48 -8.87
N TYR A 171 0.18 7.80 -8.84
CA TYR A 171 -0.76 8.71 -9.49
C TYR A 171 -0.81 8.47 -11.00
N PHE A 172 0.35 8.36 -11.64
CA PHE A 172 0.45 8.08 -13.07
C PHE A 172 -0.09 6.69 -13.40
N PHE A 173 0.25 5.68 -12.59
CA PHE A 173 -0.30 4.35 -12.79
C PHE A 173 -1.82 4.31 -12.65
N GLY A 174 -2.35 4.98 -11.63
CA GLY A 174 -3.79 5.13 -11.42
C GLY A 174 -4.47 5.77 -12.63
N TYR A 175 -3.93 6.89 -13.11
CA TYR A 175 -4.51 7.63 -14.23
C TYR A 175 -4.47 6.85 -15.55
N HIS A 176 -3.36 6.17 -15.86
CA HIS A 176 -3.17 5.51 -17.16
C HIS A 176 -3.69 4.07 -17.22
N TYR A 177 -3.77 3.36 -16.09
CA TYR A 177 -4.07 1.92 -16.07
C TYR A 177 -5.38 1.52 -15.38
N LEU A 178 -6.03 2.43 -14.65
CA LEU A 178 -7.38 2.21 -14.12
C LEU A 178 -8.43 2.69 -15.12
N THR A 179 -8.66 1.86 -16.14
CA THR A 179 -9.53 2.20 -17.28
C THR A 179 -10.95 1.68 -17.16
N SER A 180 -11.23 0.81 -16.17
CA SER A 180 -12.52 0.13 -16.06
C SER A 180 -13.17 0.23 -14.67
N VAL A 181 -14.50 0.28 -14.66
CA VAL A 181 -15.32 0.22 -13.43
C VAL A 181 -15.04 -1.07 -12.64
N ARG A 182 -14.76 -2.18 -13.35
CA ARG A 182 -14.39 -3.45 -12.71
C ARG A 182 -13.12 -3.32 -11.87
N GLN A 183 -12.08 -2.65 -12.37
CA GLN A 183 -10.85 -2.42 -11.62
C GLN A 183 -11.12 -1.55 -10.39
N ILE A 184 -11.88 -0.46 -10.54
CA ILE A 184 -12.27 0.40 -9.42
C ILE A 184 -12.98 -0.39 -8.32
N ARG A 185 -13.93 -1.28 -8.70
CA ARG A 185 -14.60 -2.18 -7.75
C ARG A 185 -13.62 -3.11 -7.03
N GLN A 186 -12.64 -3.67 -7.74
CA GLN A 186 -11.61 -4.51 -7.12
C GLN A 186 -10.78 -3.73 -6.10
N TRP A 187 -10.42 -2.48 -6.39
CA TRP A 187 -9.73 -1.60 -5.46
C TRP A 187 -10.55 -1.32 -4.21
N ILE A 188 -11.82 -0.94 -4.38
CA ILE A 188 -12.76 -0.69 -3.27
C ILE A 188 -12.83 -1.92 -2.36
N TRP A 189 -13.05 -3.10 -2.94
CA TRP A 189 -13.15 -4.34 -2.15
C TRP A 189 -11.85 -4.72 -1.45
N THR A 190 -10.72 -4.57 -2.13
CA THR A 190 -9.41 -4.86 -1.55
C THR A 190 -9.14 -3.92 -0.38
N PHE A 191 -9.44 -2.64 -0.55
CA PHE A 191 -9.27 -1.65 0.51
C PHE A 191 -10.24 -1.81 1.67
N ALA A 192 -11.50 -2.19 1.41
CA ALA A 192 -12.44 -2.55 2.46
C ALA A 192 -11.91 -3.72 3.30
N LEU A 193 -11.38 -4.77 2.65
CA LEU A 193 -10.78 -5.92 3.32
C LEU A 193 -9.54 -5.52 4.13
N ILE A 194 -8.63 -4.73 3.55
CA ILE A 194 -7.47 -4.17 4.26
C ILE A 194 -7.94 -3.40 5.49
N GLY A 195 -8.91 -2.50 5.35
CA GLY A 195 -9.46 -1.71 6.45
C GLY A 195 -10.05 -2.57 7.56
N ILE A 196 -10.77 -3.65 7.22
CA ILE A 196 -11.31 -4.61 8.20
C ILE A 196 -10.18 -5.30 8.97
N VAL A 197 -9.17 -5.81 8.27
CA VAL A 197 -8.03 -6.50 8.90
C VAL A 197 -7.28 -5.54 9.82
N MET A 198 -6.92 -4.35 9.32
CA MET A 198 -6.22 -3.34 10.09
C MET A 198 -7.04 -2.90 11.31
N GLY A 199 -8.33 -2.64 11.15
CA GLY A 199 -9.18 -2.25 12.28
C GLY A 199 -9.34 -3.35 13.31
N SER A 200 -9.41 -4.60 12.89
CA SER A 200 -9.56 -5.73 13.81
C SER A 200 -8.32 -5.88 14.69
N VAL A 201 -7.13 -5.80 14.09
CA VAL A 201 -5.85 -5.83 14.83
C VAL A 201 -5.72 -4.59 15.73
N SER A 202 -6.18 -3.43 15.27
CA SER A 202 -6.16 -2.19 16.06
C SER A 202 -7.02 -2.30 17.33
N ILE A 203 -8.27 -2.77 17.19
CA ILE A 203 -9.20 -2.96 18.32
C ILE A 203 -8.65 -4.02 19.29
N TYR A 204 -8.12 -5.12 18.77
CA TYR A 204 -7.49 -6.16 19.58
C TYR A 204 -6.33 -5.61 20.41
N GLN A 205 -5.39 -4.88 19.80
CA GLN A 205 -4.28 -4.26 20.51
C GLN A 205 -4.76 -3.24 21.54
N PHE A 206 -5.77 -2.45 21.20
CA PHE A 206 -6.35 -1.48 22.14
C PHE A 206 -6.95 -2.15 23.38
N GLN A 207 -7.60 -3.31 23.22
CA GLN A 207 -8.15 -4.09 24.34
C GLN A 207 -7.07 -4.72 25.22
N MET A 208 -5.96 -5.17 24.64
CA MET A 208 -4.81 -5.69 25.42
C MET A 208 -4.14 -4.61 26.28
N GLY A 209 -4.14 -3.37 25.78
CA GLY A 209 -3.51 -2.24 26.45
C GLY A 209 -1.99 -2.15 26.21
N PRO A 210 -1.38 -1.00 26.56
CA PRO A 210 0.00 -0.69 26.18
C PRO A 210 1.03 -1.62 26.80
N GLU A 211 0.86 -2.02 28.07
CA GLU A 211 1.85 -2.85 28.77
C GLU A 211 1.98 -4.24 28.14
N ALA A 212 0.86 -4.89 27.82
CA ALA A 212 0.87 -6.20 27.17
C ALA A 212 1.48 -6.13 25.76
N ILE A 213 1.23 -5.04 25.01
CA ILE A 213 1.86 -4.85 23.69
C ILE A 213 3.35 -4.55 23.81
N LYS A 214 3.80 -3.84 24.85
CA LYS A 214 5.22 -3.62 25.12
C LYS A 214 5.95 -4.90 25.48
N GLU A 215 5.30 -5.79 26.23
CA GLU A 215 5.83 -7.12 26.52
C GLU A 215 5.94 -7.98 25.26
N GLU A 216 4.94 -7.92 24.37
CA GLU A 216 4.96 -8.64 23.09
C GLU A 216 5.98 -8.05 22.09
N MET A 217 6.28 -6.75 22.18
CA MET A 217 7.08 -5.99 21.21
C MET A 217 8.04 -5.00 21.90
N PRO A 218 9.05 -5.50 22.65
CA PRO A 218 9.91 -4.65 23.48
C PRO A 218 10.68 -3.60 22.69
N GLU A 219 11.04 -3.87 21.43
CA GLU A 219 11.75 -2.92 20.56
C GLU A 219 10.91 -1.69 20.19
N TYR A 220 9.59 -1.80 20.31
CA TYR A 220 8.63 -0.74 19.99
C TYR A 220 8.15 0.02 21.23
N ALA A 221 8.59 -0.36 22.44
CA ALA A 221 8.12 0.23 23.69
C ALA A 221 8.26 1.75 23.73
N TYR A 222 9.43 2.26 23.32
CA TYR A 222 9.68 3.70 23.22
C TYR A 222 8.67 4.41 22.31
N MET A 223 8.37 3.83 21.14
CA MET A 223 7.39 4.41 20.22
C MET A 223 5.97 4.36 20.77
N ILE A 224 5.61 3.29 21.47
CA ILE A 224 4.30 3.09 22.12
C ILE A 224 4.07 4.16 23.18
N ASP A 225 5.07 4.44 24.01
CA ASP A 225 4.96 5.43 25.09
C ASP A 225 4.92 6.88 24.55
N LEU A 226 5.70 7.17 23.51
CA LEU A 226 5.74 8.51 22.91
C LEU A 226 4.52 8.87 22.07
N ASN A 227 4.02 7.95 21.25
CA ASN A 227 3.00 8.26 20.26
C ASN A 227 1.59 8.05 20.80
N THR A 228 1.33 8.58 21.98
CA THR A 228 0.00 8.61 22.63
C THR A 228 -0.83 9.79 22.11
N TRP A 229 -2.15 9.80 22.39
CA TRP A 229 -2.94 11.04 22.28
C TRP A 229 -3.27 11.54 23.68
N GLN A 230 -3.31 12.85 23.87
CA GLN A 230 -3.68 13.46 25.15
C GLN A 230 -5.09 14.03 25.10
N ASP A 231 -5.84 13.87 26.19
CA ASP A 231 -7.08 14.62 26.40
C ASP A 231 -6.82 16.04 26.93
N GLU A 232 -7.89 16.80 27.17
CA GLU A 232 -7.85 18.16 27.70
C GLU A 232 -7.22 18.24 29.10
N THR A 233 -7.19 17.12 29.82
CA THR A 233 -6.59 17.02 31.16
C THR A 233 -5.09 16.70 31.10
N GLY A 234 -4.54 16.52 29.89
CA GLY A 234 -3.15 16.12 29.66
C GLY A 234 -2.91 14.62 29.86
N LYS A 235 -3.96 13.81 30.05
CA LYS A 235 -3.82 12.36 30.21
C LYS A 235 -3.55 11.71 28.86
N SER A 236 -2.45 10.96 28.79
CA SER A 236 -2.06 10.20 27.60
C SER A 236 -2.82 8.88 27.48
N TYR A 237 -3.23 8.56 26.26
CA TYR A 237 -3.92 7.33 25.89
C TYR A 237 -3.15 6.59 24.81
N PHE A 238 -3.10 5.28 24.98
CA PHE A 238 -2.45 4.36 24.07
C PHE A 238 -3.07 4.41 22.67
N ARG A 239 -2.20 4.35 21.65
CA ARG A 239 -2.58 4.26 20.25
C ARG A 239 -2.10 2.92 19.69
N PRO A 240 -3.00 2.02 19.29
CA PRO A 240 -2.61 0.74 18.71
C PRO A 240 -1.85 0.96 17.39
N MET A 241 -0.84 0.13 17.15
CA MET A 241 -0.06 0.16 15.90
C MET A 241 -0.81 -0.51 14.75
N SER A 242 -1.78 -1.38 15.05
CA SER A 242 -2.43 -2.26 14.09
C SER A 242 -1.38 -3.13 13.39
N THR A 243 -1.54 -3.36 12.08
CA THR A 243 -0.58 -4.02 11.21
C THR A 243 0.49 -3.07 10.66
N THR A 244 0.54 -1.84 11.16
CA THR A 244 1.57 -0.85 10.78
C THR A 244 2.74 -0.88 11.76
N SER A 245 3.82 -0.15 11.45
CA SER A 245 4.99 -0.05 12.34
C SER A 245 4.97 1.18 13.25
N ASN A 246 3.91 2.00 13.19
CA ASN A 246 3.83 3.24 13.95
C ASN A 246 2.50 3.28 14.72
N PRO A 247 2.48 3.70 15.99
CA PRO A 247 1.23 3.90 16.72
C PRO A 247 0.25 4.82 15.99
N GLY A 248 -0.96 4.31 15.81
CA GLY A 248 -2.03 4.93 15.06
C GLY A 248 -1.85 4.98 13.54
N GLY A 249 -0.92 4.22 12.94
CA GLY A 249 -0.79 4.16 11.49
C GLY A 249 -2.08 3.69 10.79
N ALA A 250 -2.91 2.87 11.45
CA ALA A 250 -4.23 2.50 10.94
C ALA A 250 -5.16 3.71 10.72
N SER A 251 -5.05 4.77 11.52
CA SER A 251 -5.89 5.96 11.32
C SER A 251 -5.63 6.64 9.97
N THR A 252 -4.38 6.64 9.50
CA THR A 252 -4.03 7.20 8.18
C THR A 252 -4.71 6.43 7.05
N TRP A 253 -4.74 5.09 7.14
CA TRP A 253 -5.48 4.28 6.18
C TRP A 253 -6.98 4.57 6.26
N MET A 254 -7.54 4.58 7.46
CA MET A 254 -8.96 4.86 7.69
C MET A 254 -9.40 6.21 7.12
N GLN A 255 -8.58 7.26 7.26
CA GLN A 255 -8.83 8.59 6.68
C GLN A 255 -8.95 8.55 5.16
N CYS A 256 -8.16 7.71 4.47
CA CYS A 256 -8.27 7.55 3.03
C CYS A 256 -9.45 6.64 2.63
N LEU A 257 -9.74 5.62 3.43
CA LEU A 257 -10.75 4.61 3.11
C LEU A 257 -12.19 5.09 3.37
N ILE A 258 -12.42 5.88 4.42
CA ILE A 258 -13.74 6.36 4.81
C ILE A 258 -14.42 7.15 3.67
N PRO A 259 -13.79 8.18 3.05
CA PRO A 259 -14.38 8.92 1.93
C PRO A 259 -14.64 8.02 0.72
N LEU A 260 -13.74 7.07 0.44
CA LEU A 260 -13.90 6.12 -0.65
C LEU A 260 -15.12 5.22 -0.42
N MET A 261 -15.26 4.65 0.77
CA MET A 261 -16.41 3.80 1.12
C MET A 261 -17.72 4.59 1.14
N MET A 262 -17.71 5.83 1.64
CA MET A 262 -18.86 6.73 1.58
C MET A 262 -19.30 6.96 0.13
N ALA A 263 -18.37 7.34 -0.76
CA ALA A 263 -18.67 7.57 -2.16
C ALA A 263 -19.31 6.34 -2.82
N VAL A 264 -18.82 5.14 -2.49
CA VAL A 264 -19.37 3.86 -2.98
C VAL A 264 -20.78 3.59 -2.46
N CYS A 265 -21.08 3.93 -1.20
CA CYS A 265 -22.44 3.79 -0.65
C CYS A 265 -23.48 4.64 -1.40
N PHE A 266 -23.06 5.78 -1.95
CA PHE A 266 -23.92 6.66 -2.76
C PHE A 266 -24.06 6.23 -4.23
N MET A 267 -23.26 5.27 -4.71
CA MET A 267 -23.38 4.78 -6.09
C MET A 267 -24.65 3.94 -6.26
N ARG A 268 -25.47 4.29 -7.26
CA ARG A 268 -26.73 3.58 -7.56
C ARG A 268 -26.55 2.14 -8.06
N THR A 269 -25.32 1.74 -8.36
CA THR A 269 -24.99 0.45 -8.98
C THR A 269 -24.99 -0.74 -8.02
N PHE A 270 -25.10 -0.52 -6.71
CA PHE A 270 -25.08 -1.59 -5.71
C PHE A 270 -26.47 -1.89 -5.13
N SER A 271 -26.72 -3.18 -4.88
CA SER A 271 -27.94 -3.67 -4.22
C SER A 271 -28.04 -3.15 -2.79
N VAL A 272 -29.27 -3.09 -2.25
CA VAL A 272 -29.53 -2.58 -0.88
C VAL A 272 -28.74 -3.37 0.17
N GLY A 273 -28.74 -4.70 0.08
CA GLY A 273 -28.00 -5.55 1.03
C GLY A 273 -26.49 -5.25 1.05
N LEU A 274 -25.90 -5.03 -0.13
CA LEU A 274 -24.49 -4.67 -0.22
C LEU A 274 -24.21 -3.28 0.38
N ARG A 275 -25.12 -2.31 0.23
CA ARG A 275 -24.98 -1.00 0.88
C ARG A 275 -25.02 -1.09 2.39
N ILE A 276 -25.85 -1.98 2.95
CA ILE A 276 -25.90 -2.23 4.39
C ILE A 276 -24.54 -2.78 4.86
N ILE A 277 -23.99 -3.78 4.18
CA ILE A 277 -22.66 -4.33 4.50
C ILE A 277 -21.59 -3.24 4.46
N LEU A 278 -21.55 -2.43 3.39
CA LEU A 278 -20.59 -1.33 3.28
C LEU A 278 -20.80 -0.25 4.35
N GLY A 279 -22.04 0.00 4.76
CA GLY A 279 -22.37 0.88 5.88
C GLY A 279 -21.85 0.35 7.22
N LEU A 280 -21.97 -0.96 7.48
CA LEU A 280 -21.38 -1.59 8.67
C LEU A 280 -19.85 -1.51 8.66
N VAL A 281 -19.22 -1.75 7.51
CA VAL A 281 -17.78 -1.56 7.34
C VAL A 281 -17.40 -0.10 7.60
N LEU A 282 -18.16 0.86 7.08
CA LEU A 282 -17.90 2.28 7.31
C LEU A 282 -17.95 2.64 8.81
N VAL A 283 -18.96 2.17 9.54
CA VAL A 283 -19.07 2.37 10.99
C VAL A 283 -17.85 1.77 11.70
N PHE A 284 -17.46 0.55 11.32
CA PHE A 284 -16.28 -0.11 11.85
C PHE A 284 -14.98 0.68 11.61
N LEU A 285 -14.82 1.24 10.41
CA LEU A 285 -13.67 2.08 10.07
C LEU A 285 -13.65 3.37 10.90
N ILE A 286 -14.81 4.00 11.12
CA ILE A 286 -14.93 5.21 11.96
C ILE A 286 -14.54 4.89 13.41
N VAL A 287 -15.02 3.79 13.98
CA VAL A 287 -14.64 3.37 15.35
C VAL A 287 -13.13 3.16 15.45
N THR A 288 -12.54 2.45 14.48
CA THR A 288 -11.09 2.23 14.46
C THR A 288 -10.33 3.55 14.34
N LEU A 289 -10.79 4.47 13.49
CA LEU A 289 -10.21 5.81 13.36
C LEU A 289 -10.20 6.51 14.72
N SER A 290 -11.32 6.52 15.46
CA SER A 290 -11.44 7.18 16.76
C SER A 290 -10.54 6.61 17.86
N ILE A 291 -10.15 5.33 17.74
CA ILE A 291 -9.23 4.65 18.66
C ILE A 291 -7.76 4.96 18.28
N SER A 292 -7.46 4.98 16.99
CA SER A 292 -6.08 5.07 16.48
C SER A 292 -5.58 6.50 16.23
N LEU A 293 -6.49 7.46 16.01
CA LEU A 293 -6.16 8.82 15.58
C LEU A 293 -5.64 9.70 16.72
N ILE A 294 -4.74 10.64 16.40
CA ILE A 294 -4.35 11.74 17.29
C ILE A 294 -5.53 12.72 17.39
N ARG A 295 -6.22 12.73 18.53
CA ARG A 295 -7.35 13.64 18.79
C ARG A 295 -6.94 15.10 18.93
N GLN A 296 -5.66 15.39 19.20
CA GLN A 296 -5.16 16.76 19.32
C GLN A 296 -5.36 17.57 18.04
N MET A 297 -5.23 17.00 16.83
CA MET A 297 -5.51 17.75 15.60
C MET A 297 -6.99 18.13 15.47
N PHE A 298 -7.91 17.26 15.89
CA PHE A 298 -9.34 17.55 15.78
C PHE A 298 -9.79 18.55 16.86
N MET A 299 -9.31 18.40 18.10
CA MET A 299 -9.67 19.30 19.20
C MET A 299 -8.93 20.64 19.17
N VAL A 300 -7.70 20.70 18.68
CA VAL A 300 -7.04 22.00 18.41
C VAL A 300 -7.77 22.72 17.28
N THR A 301 -8.30 22.02 16.28
CA THR A 301 -9.04 22.64 15.17
C THR A 301 -10.47 23.02 15.55
N CYS A 302 -11.14 22.27 16.44
CA CYS A 302 -12.52 22.55 16.87
C CYS A 302 -12.61 23.38 18.15
N GLY A 303 -11.57 23.41 18.99
CA GLY A 303 -11.50 24.17 20.24
C GLY A 303 -10.73 25.49 20.13
N SER A 304 -10.24 25.84 18.94
CA SER A 304 -9.68 27.18 18.64
C SER A 304 -10.65 28.09 17.87
N VAL A 305 -11.94 27.73 17.85
CA VAL A 305 -13.05 28.57 17.38
C VAL A 305 -13.93 28.96 18.56
#